data_AF-A0A0D6B5G0-F1
#
_entry.id   AF-A0A0D6B5G0-F1
#
_cell.length_a   1.000
_cell.length_b   1.000
_cell.length_c   1.000
_cell.angle_alpha   90.00
_cell.angle_beta   90.00
_cell.angle_gamma   90.00
#
_symmetry.space_group_name_H-M   'P 1'
#
loop_
_entity.id
_entity.type
_entity.pdbx_description
1 polymer ?
#
loop_
_entity_poly.entity_id
_entity_poly.type
_entity_poly.pdbx_seq_one_letter_code
_entity_poly.pdbx_strand_id
1 'polypeptide(L)'
;MTEKLKTWTKEDVDRLLQNIDYEAAKKDTYALNYYRDENDEYDHLEVAVFIVLEWVREDHDDNIKSSTVRGTKRMGWLWDAFNARKRREEYGDLGKHCLISEDEARETLKEMGLALEEPKRYLVDSFTKTNGYAPVMLPVDPRWKNRRDAERKRLGLPSKE
;
A
#
# COMPACT_ATOMS: atom_id res chain seq x y z
N MET A 1 -7.36 37.68 -6.64
CA MET A 1 -6.27 37.99 -5.69
C MET A 1 -5.43 36.73 -5.56
N THR A 2 -4.21 36.76 -6.11
CA THR A 2 -3.28 35.62 -6.04
C THR A 2 -2.72 35.57 -4.62
N GLU A 3 -3.12 34.56 -3.84
CA GLU A 3 -2.45 34.27 -2.56
C GLU A 3 -0.98 33.99 -2.86
N LYS A 4 -0.10 34.86 -2.34
CA LYS A 4 1.33 34.63 -2.43
C LYS A 4 1.65 33.38 -1.63
N LEU A 5 2.17 32.34 -2.31
CA LEU A 5 2.73 31.15 -1.68
C LEU A 5 3.68 31.58 -0.57
N LYS A 6 3.34 31.24 0.69
CA LYS A 6 4.21 31.49 1.83
C LYS A 6 5.55 30.82 1.56
N THR A 7 6.61 31.60 1.47
CA THR A 7 7.98 31.08 1.35
C THR A 7 8.38 30.60 2.74
N TRP A 8 8.48 29.28 2.91
CA TRP A 8 8.83 28.67 4.19
C TRP A 8 10.29 28.98 4.52
N THR A 9 10.52 29.66 5.65
CA THR A 9 11.86 29.91 6.16
C THR A 9 12.39 28.68 6.88
N LYS A 10 13.72 28.60 7.06
CA LYS A 10 14.33 27.54 7.87
C LYS A 10 13.78 27.50 9.30
N GLU A 11 13.49 28.66 9.88
CA GLU A 11 12.91 28.77 11.22
C GLU A 11 11.45 28.31 11.26
N ASP A 12 10.66 28.54 10.21
CA ASP A 12 9.30 27.96 10.10
C ASP A 12 9.36 26.42 10.03
N VAL A 13 10.33 25.87 9.28
CA VAL A 13 10.55 24.44 9.15
C VAL A 13 11.04 23.85 10.47
N ASP A 14 12.05 24.47 11.10
CA ASP A 14 12.61 24.02 12.37
C ASP A 14 11.56 24.06 13.49
N ARG A 15 10.65 25.05 13.50
CA ARG A 15 9.54 25.14 14.47
C ARG A 15 8.43 24.11 14.21
N LEU A 16 8.18 23.74 12.95
CA LEU A 16 7.31 22.60 12.59
C LEU A 16 7.92 21.28 13.07
N LEU A 17 9.23 21.13 12.89
CA LEU A 17 9.98 19.94 13.25
C LEU A 17 10.20 19.79 14.77
N GLN A 18 10.22 20.89 15.53
CA GLN A 18 10.32 20.88 17.00
C GLN A 18 9.15 20.19 17.71
N ASN A 19 7.99 20.05 17.04
CA ASN A 19 6.81 19.37 17.59
C ASN A 19 6.65 17.93 17.09
N ILE A 20 7.55 17.45 16.23
CA ILE A 20 7.56 16.06 15.77
C ILE A 20 8.58 15.32 16.63
N ASP A 21 8.09 14.45 17.51
CA ASP A 21 8.95 13.49 18.19
C ASP A 21 9.55 12.56 17.13
N TYR A 22 10.79 12.86 16.73
CA TYR A 22 11.51 12.15 15.68
C TYR A 22 11.78 10.69 16.05
N GLU A 23 11.87 10.38 17.35
CA GLU A 23 12.02 9.00 17.86
C GLU A 23 10.68 8.27 17.91
N ALA A 24 9.55 8.97 18.04
CA ALA A 24 8.23 8.41 17.78
C ALA A 24 7.97 8.23 16.27
N ALA A 25 8.37 9.17 15.42
CA ALA A 25 8.22 9.08 13.96
C ALA A 25 9.06 7.94 13.34
N LYS A 26 10.19 7.57 13.94
CA LYS A 26 10.95 6.35 13.59
C LYS A 26 10.19 5.04 13.86
N LYS A 27 9.18 5.04 14.75
CA LYS A 27 8.30 3.88 15.00
C LYS A 27 7.17 3.77 13.96
N ASP A 28 7.03 4.79 13.10
CA ASP A 28 5.99 4.90 12.09
C ASP A 28 6.54 4.67 10.68
N THR A 29 7.18 3.51 10.49
CA THR A 29 7.66 3.11 9.16
C THR A 29 6.56 2.48 8.33
N TYR A 30 6.46 2.84 7.06
CA TYR A 30 5.46 2.31 6.14
C TYR A 30 6.10 1.50 5.02
N ALA A 31 5.37 0.53 4.48
CA ALA A 31 5.75 -0.16 3.26
C ALA A 31 4.56 -0.19 2.31
N LEU A 32 4.87 -0.26 1.02
CA LEU A 32 3.88 -0.61 0.01
C LEU A 32 3.85 -2.12 -0.13
N ASN A 33 2.71 -2.71 0.16
CA ASN A 33 2.47 -4.14 -0.01
C ASN A 33 1.49 -4.37 -1.16
N TYR A 34 1.79 -5.40 -1.96
CA TYR A 34 1.10 -5.69 -3.20
C TYR A 34 0.35 -7.01 -3.06
N TYR A 35 -0.91 -7.00 -3.42
CA TYR A 35 -1.76 -8.19 -3.37
C TYR A 35 -2.32 -8.44 -4.77
N ARG A 36 -2.16 -9.66 -5.26
CA ARG A 36 -2.74 -10.11 -6.53
C ARG A 36 -3.99 -10.91 -6.24
N ASP A 37 -5.10 -10.40 -6.70
CA ASP A 37 -6.38 -11.07 -6.64
C ASP A 37 -6.65 -11.74 -8.00
N GLU A 38 -6.79 -13.06 -8.00
CA GLU A 38 -7.07 -13.85 -9.20
C GLU A 38 -8.56 -14.22 -9.33
N ASN A 39 -9.34 -13.87 -8.31
CA ASN A 39 -10.79 -13.89 -8.33
C ASN A 39 -11.24 -12.42 -8.42
N ASP A 40 -12.30 -12.06 -9.15
CA ASP A 40 -13.33 -11.10 -8.66
C ASP A 40 -14.44 -10.82 -9.69
N GLU A 41 -15.63 -10.56 -9.13
CA GLU A 41 -16.79 -9.79 -9.62
C GLU A 41 -17.24 -10.01 -11.09
N TYR A 42 -18.34 -10.80 -11.24
CA TYR A 42 -19.22 -10.94 -12.42
C TYR A 42 -18.80 -11.91 -13.55
N ASP A 43 -18.75 -13.23 -13.29
CA ASP A 43 -18.61 -14.30 -14.30
C ASP A 43 -17.38 -14.22 -15.23
N HIS A 44 -16.46 -13.29 -14.97
CA HIS A 44 -15.25 -13.07 -15.73
C HIS A 44 -14.09 -13.03 -14.75
N LEU A 45 -13.18 -14.01 -14.84
CA LEU A 45 -11.92 -14.03 -14.09
C LEU A 45 -11.09 -12.81 -14.47
N GLU A 46 -11.23 -11.70 -13.75
CA GLU A 46 -10.41 -10.49 -13.89
C GLU A 46 -9.35 -10.49 -12.78
N VAL A 47 -8.08 -10.39 -13.19
CA VAL A 47 -6.99 -10.20 -12.23
C VAL A 47 -7.02 -8.74 -11.75
N ALA A 48 -6.91 -8.56 -10.43
CA ALA A 48 -6.73 -7.25 -9.83
C ALA A 48 -5.42 -7.19 -9.03
N VAL A 49 -4.79 -6.01 -9.03
CA VAL A 49 -3.64 -5.73 -8.15
C VAL A 49 -4.04 -4.65 -7.16
N PHE A 50 -4.03 -4.99 -5.89
CA PHE A 50 -4.18 -4.03 -4.80
C PHE A 50 -2.81 -3.58 -4.32
N ILE A 51 -2.64 -2.26 -4.22
CA ILE A 51 -1.44 -1.63 -3.70
C ILE A 51 -1.84 -0.95 -2.40
N VAL A 52 -1.25 -1.39 -1.30
CA VAL A 52 -1.66 -1.00 0.05
C VAL A 52 -0.49 -0.31 0.73
N LEU A 53 -0.72 0.92 1.19
CA LEU A 53 0.19 1.57 2.13
C LEU A 53 -0.09 0.99 3.52
N GLU A 54 0.88 0.27 4.07
CA GLU A 54 0.77 -0.39 5.36
C GLU A 54 1.80 0.16 6.35
N TRP A 55 1.36 0.46 7.57
CA TRP A 55 2.24 0.76 8.69
C TRP A 55 2.85 -0.54 9.20
N VAL A 56 4.17 -0.63 9.11
CA VAL A 56 4.98 -1.76 9.52
C VAL A 56 5.46 -1.54 10.95
N ARG A 57 5.10 -2.47 11.82
CA ARG A 57 5.44 -2.46 13.25
C ARG A 57 6.02 -3.79 13.68
N GLU A 58 7.21 -3.77 14.25
CA GLU A 58 7.85 -4.99 14.77
C GLU A 58 7.08 -5.59 15.95
N ASP A 59 6.37 -4.77 16.73
CA ASP A 59 5.62 -5.19 17.91
C ASP A 59 4.19 -5.68 17.64
N HIS A 60 3.75 -5.71 16.38
CA HIS A 60 2.48 -6.29 15.96
C HIS A 60 2.69 -7.43 14.97
N ASP A 61 1.91 -8.50 15.13
CA ASP A 61 1.88 -9.64 14.20
C ASP A 61 1.36 -9.24 12.80
N ASP A 62 0.62 -8.13 12.73
CA ASP A 62 0.03 -7.60 11.53
C ASP A 62 0.31 -6.12 11.31
N ASN A 63 0.53 -5.77 10.03
CA ASN A 63 0.66 -4.39 9.63
C ASN A 63 -0.72 -3.71 9.62
N ILE A 64 -0.75 -2.42 9.93
CA ILE A 64 -1.97 -1.62 9.92
C ILE A 64 -2.14 -1.01 8.52
N LYS A 65 -3.27 -1.30 7.87
CA LYS A 65 -3.54 -0.88 6.49
C LYS A 65 -4.10 0.55 6.47
N SER A 66 -3.39 1.48 5.85
CA SER A 66 -3.77 2.90 5.80
C SER A 66 -4.64 3.19 4.57
N SER A 67 -4.08 3.04 3.37
CA SER A 67 -4.70 3.46 2.12
C SER A 67 -4.53 2.37 1.05
N THR A 68 -5.41 2.34 0.05
CA THR A 68 -5.40 1.27 -0.94
C THR A 68 -5.82 1.78 -2.31
N VAL A 69 -5.04 1.45 -3.33
CA VAL A 69 -5.39 1.60 -4.75
C VAL A 69 -5.62 0.20 -5.35
N ARG A 70 -6.56 0.06 -6.28
CA ARG A 70 -6.79 -1.17 -7.05
C ARG A 70 -6.59 -0.91 -8.54
N GLY A 71 -5.77 -1.71 -9.20
CA GLY A 71 -5.60 -1.72 -10.65
C GLY A 71 -6.26 -2.93 -11.28
N THR A 72 -6.95 -2.71 -12.40
CA THR A 72 -7.58 -3.76 -13.23
C THR A 72 -7.41 -3.42 -14.70
N LYS A 73 -7.41 -4.42 -15.58
CA LYS A 73 -7.29 -4.18 -17.03
C LYS A 73 -8.50 -3.44 -17.59
N ARG A 74 -9.71 -3.76 -17.12
CA ARG A 74 -10.95 -3.20 -17.67
C ARG A 74 -11.21 -1.77 -17.20
N MET A 75 -11.04 -1.52 -15.90
CA MET A 75 -11.43 -0.25 -15.28
C MET A 75 -10.25 0.69 -15.00
N GLY A 76 -9.02 0.22 -15.18
CA GLY A 76 -7.83 0.97 -14.80
C GLY A 76 -7.70 1.11 -13.28
N TRP A 77 -7.31 2.30 -12.83
CA TRP A 77 -7.08 2.61 -11.43
C TRP A 77 -8.36 3.03 -10.68
N LEU A 78 -8.59 2.39 -9.54
CA LEU A 78 -9.51 2.81 -8.50
C LEU A 78 -8.70 3.30 -7.29
N TRP A 79 -8.66 4.62 -7.10
CA TRP A 79 -7.73 5.29 -6.18
C TRP A 79 -8.06 5.14 -4.69
N ASP A 80 -9.35 5.00 -4.36
CA ASP A 80 -9.84 4.83 -2.98
C ASP A 80 -10.48 3.45 -2.78
N ALA A 81 -9.68 2.41 -3.00
CA ALA A 81 -10.15 1.03 -3.06
C ALA A 81 -10.24 0.32 -1.69
N PHE A 82 -10.26 1.06 -0.58
CA PHE A 82 -10.31 0.48 0.78
C PHE A 82 -11.52 -0.44 0.97
N ASN A 83 -12.72 0.02 0.59
CA ASN A 83 -13.95 -0.77 0.74
C ASN A 83 -13.98 -1.98 -0.21
N ALA A 84 -13.39 -1.84 -1.41
CA ALA A 84 -13.26 -2.97 -2.33
C ALA A 84 -12.35 -4.04 -1.71
N ARG A 85 -11.15 -3.65 -1.24
CA ARG A 85 -10.21 -4.55 -0.55
C ARG A 85 -10.86 -5.23 0.65
N LYS A 86 -11.54 -4.45 1.51
CA LYS A 86 -12.18 -4.97 2.73
C LYS A 86 -13.20 -6.07 2.42
N ARG A 87 -14.07 -5.87 1.42
CA ARG A 87 -15.05 -6.89 0.99
C ARG A 87 -14.36 -8.18 0.53
N ARG A 88 -13.30 -8.06 -0.28
CA ARG A 88 -12.55 -9.24 -0.78
C ARG A 88 -11.87 -10.01 0.37
N GLU A 89 -11.38 -9.29 1.37
CA GLU A 89 -10.83 -9.89 2.59
C GLU A 89 -11.90 -10.59 3.44
N GLU A 90 -13.10 -10.00 3.57
CA GLU A 90 -14.22 -10.60 4.29
C GLU A 90 -14.69 -11.92 3.64
N TYR A 91 -14.67 -12.02 2.31
CA TYR A 91 -14.97 -13.26 1.59
C TYR A 91 -13.80 -14.26 1.55
N GLY A 92 -12.63 -13.86 2.05
CA GLY A 92 -11.42 -14.69 2.05
C GLY A 92 -10.73 -14.81 0.70
N ASP A 93 -11.18 -14.07 -0.33
CA ASP A 93 -10.58 -14.07 -1.66
C ASP A 93 -9.25 -13.30 -1.70
N LEU A 94 -9.11 -12.31 -0.83
CA LEU A 94 -7.90 -11.50 -0.70
C LEU A 94 -7.35 -11.64 0.72
N GLY A 95 -6.04 -11.76 0.85
CA GLY A 95 -5.38 -11.80 2.15
C GLY A 95 -3.88 -11.94 2.04
N LYS A 96 -3.19 -12.22 3.15
CA LYS A 96 -1.72 -12.38 3.16
C LYS A 96 -1.25 -13.45 2.18
N HIS A 97 -2.06 -14.48 1.93
CA HIS A 97 -1.77 -15.53 0.96
C HIS A 97 -1.71 -15.06 -0.51
N CYS A 98 -2.25 -13.87 -0.79
CA CYS A 98 -2.24 -13.18 -2.08
C CYS A 98 -1.11 -12.15 -2.22
N LEU A 99 -0.28 -11.97 -1.18
CA LEU A 99 0.89 -11.10 -1.26
C LEU A 99 1.82 -11.55 -2.39
N ILE A 100 2.32 -10.57 -3.14
CA ILE A 100 3.30 -10.74 -4.21
C ILE A 100 4.41 -9.72 -4.06
N SER A 101 5.56 -9.99 -4.67
CA SER A 101 6.66 -9.04 -4.75
C SER A 101 6.31 -7.82 -5.59
N GLU A 102 7.10 -6.75 -5.45
CA GLU A 102 6.96 -5.57 -6.31
C GLU A 102 7.15 -5.90 -7.79
N ASP A 103 8.11 -6.76 -8.11
CA ASP A 103 8.42 -7.12 -9.49
C ASP A 103 7.26 -7.90 -10.13
N GLU A 104 6.69 -8.89 -9.42
CA GLU A 104 5.48 -9.60 -9.86
C GLU A 104 4.30 -8.63 -10.05
N ALA A 105 4.16 -7.62 -9.18
CA ALA A 105 3.10 -6.63 -9.29
C ALA A 105 3.30 -5.73 -10.51
N ARG A 106 4.55 -5.32 -10.75
CA ARG A 106 4.96 -4.50 -11.90
C ARG A 106 4.72 -5.24 -13.21
N GLU A 107 5.06 -6.52 -13.28
CA GLU A 107 4.81 -7.37 -14.45
C GLU A 107 3.31 -7.54 -14.70
N THR A 108 2.54 -7.88 -13.66
CA THR A 108 1.09 -8.02 -13.75
C THR A 108 0.42 -6.73 -14.23
N LEU A 109 0.80 -5.58 -13.67
CA LEU A 109 0.25 -4.28 -14.07
C LEU A 109 0.65 -3.91 -15.50
N LYS A 110 1.86 -4.23 -15.93
CA LYS A 110 2.31 -4.00 -17.31
C LYS A 110 1.44 -4.76 -18.32
N GLU A 111 1.06 -6.00 -18.02
CA GLU A 111 0.12 -6.78 -18.85
C GLU A 111 -1.29 -6.17 -18.91
N MET A 112 -1.67 -5.44 -17.85
CA MET A 112 -2.93 -4.67 -17.79
C MET A 112 -2.84 -3.31 -18.50
N GLY A 113 -1.66 -2.90 -18.97
CA GLY A 113 -1.44 -1.57 -19.53
C GLY A 113 -1.33 -0.46 -18.48
N LEU A 114 -1.01 -0.81 -17.23
CA LEU A 114 -0.90 0.09 -16.09
C LEU A 114 0.54 0.25 -15.62
N ALA A 115 0.88 1.44 -15.10
CA ALA A 115 2.21 1.76 -14.59
C ALA A 115 2.21 1.84 -13.05
N LEU A 116 3.09 1.06 -12.40
CA LEU A 116 3.15 0.98 -10.94
C LEU A 116 3.53 2.32 -10.26
N GLU A 117 4.27 3.21 -10.91
CA GLU A 117 4.74 4.44 -10.26
C GLU A 117 3.62 5.45 -9.96
N GLU A 118 2.53 5.40 -10.72
CA GLU A 118 1.38 6.29 -10.54
C GLU A 118 0.64 6.08 -9.19
N PRO A 119 0.21 4.85 -8.83
CA PRO A 119 -0.40 4.56 -7.53
C PRO A 119 0.55 4.71 -6.35
N LYS A 120 1.86 4.46 -6.53
CA LYS A 120 2.85 4.73 -5.49
C LYS A 120 2.85 6.20 -5.09
N ARG A 121 2.97 7.09 -6.08
CA ARG A 121 2.93 8.54 -5.87
C ARG A 121 1.61 8.97 -5.25
N TYR A 122 0.49 8.48 -5.78
CA TYR A 122 -0.84 8.81 -5.24
C TYR A 122 -0.97 8.46 -3.76
N LEU A 123 -0.55 7.26 -3.34
CA LEU A 123 -0.66 6.82 -1.95
C LEU A 123 0.18 7.68 -1.00
N VAL A 124 1.41 8.02 -1.40
CA VAL A 124 2.30 8.89 -0.62
C VAL A 124 1.76 10.32 -0.55
N ASP A 125 1.29 10.87 -1.67
CA ASP A 125 0.73 12.23 -1.73
C ASP A 125 -0.56 12.33 -0.90
N SER A 126 -1.44 11.32 -1.00
CA SER A 126 -2.69 11.24 -0.24
C SER A 126 -2.44 11.14 1.27
N PHE A 127 -1.46 10.32 1.68
CA PHE A 127 -1.01 10.26 3.06
C PHE A 127 -0.48 11.62 3.53
N THR A 128 0.40 12.23 2.74
CA THR A 128 1.03 13.52 3.09
C THR A 128 -0.01 14.62 3.23
N LYS A 129 -0.98 14.67 2.31
CA LYS A 129 -2.08 15.64 2.36
C LYS A 129 -2.93 15.47 3.61
N THR A 130 -3.19 14.23 4.02
CA THR A 130 -4.04 13.93 5.18
C THR A 130 -3.32 14.22 6.51
N ASN A 131 -2.03 13.89 6.60
CA ASN A 131 -1.28 13.91 7.86
C ASN A 131 -0.38 15.14 8.03
N GLY A 132 -0.12 15.91 6.97
CA GLY A 132 0.78 17.06 6.98
C GLY A 132 2.28 16.72 6.90
N TYR A 133 2.64 15.44 6.76
CA TYR A 133 4.02 14.96 6.60
C TYR A 133 4.07 13.71 5.70
N ALA A 134 5.20 13.49 5.03
CA ALA A 134 5.40 12.32 4.19
C ALA A 134 5.70 11.06 5.04
N PRO A 135 5.18 9.88 4.65
CA PRO A 135 5.43 8.65 5.39
C PRO A 135 6.91 8.26 5.28
N VAL A 136 7.48 7.71 6.37
CA VAL A 136 8.83 7.14 6.36
C VAL A 136 8.77 5.77 5.69
N MET A 137 9.18 5.68 4.43
CA MET A 137 9.04 4.45 3.63
C MET A 137 10.21 3.49 3.82
N LEU A 138 9.90 2.24 4.17
CA LEU A 138 10.77 1.10 3.94
C LEU A 138 10.78 0.76 2.45
N PRO A 139 11.93 0.31 1.90
CA PRO A 139 11.98 -0.16 0.52
C PRO A 139 11.12 -1.40 0.31
N VAL A 140 11.05 -2.28 1.31
CA VAL A 140 10.29 -3.53 1.33
C VAL A 140 9.85 -3.81 2.77
N ASP A 141 8.64 -4.34 2.97
CA ASP A 141 8.23 -4.86 4.28
C ASP A 141 9.08 -6.09 4.64
N PRO A 142 9.93 -6.07 5.67
CA PRO A 142 10.86 -7.16 5.99
C PRO A 142 10.16 -8.51 6.28
N ARG A 143 8.86 -8.50 6.56
CA ARG A 143 8.07 -9.69 6.92
C ARG A 143 7.13 -10.15 5.81
N TRP A 144 7.05 -9.45 4.67
CA TRP A 144 6.04 -9.73 3.63
C TRP A 144 6.04 -11.21 3.20
N LYS A 145 7.22 -11.77 2.93
CA LYS A 145 7.37 -13.16 2.49
C LYS A 145 6.94 -14.14 3.58
N ASN A 146 7.40 -13.93 4.81
CA ASN A 146 7.02 -14.78 5.94
C ASN A 146 5.51 -14.73 6.22
N ARG A 147 4.89 -13.55 6.13
CA ARG A 147 3.43 -13.37 6.26
C ARG A 147 2.68 -14.14 5.16
N ARG A 148 3.15 -14.04 3.91
CA ARG A 148 2.59 -14.78 2.76
C ARG A 148 2.67 -16.28 2.98
N ASP A 149 3.87 -16.77 3.23
CA ASP A 149 4.16 -18.21 3.26
C ASP A 149 3.48 -18.89 4.47
N ALA A 150 3.46 -18.22 5.63
CA ALA A 150 2.74 -18.70 6.81
C ALA A 150 1.23 -18.82 6.55
N GLU A 151 0.63 -17.81 5.90
CA GLU A 151 -0.81 -17.84 5.59
C GLU A 151 -1.14 -18.89 4.52
N ARG A 152 -0.30 -19.03 3.48
CA ARG A 152 -0.47 -20.08 2.48
C ARG A 152 -0.40 -21.48 3.10
N LYS A 153 0.55 -21.71 4.00
CA LYS A 153 0.67 -22.95 4.78
C LYS A 153 -0.57 -23.20 5.63
N ARG A 154 -1.09 -22.18 6.33
CA ARG A 154 -2.31 -22.27 7.13
C ARG A 154 -3.53 -22.68 6.30
N LEU A 155 -3.60 -22.21 5.05
CA LEU A 155 -4.68 -22.49 4.11
C LEU A 155 -4.47 -23.75 3.26
N GLY A 156 -3.34 -24.47 3.43
CA GLY A 156 -3.01 -25.64 2.60
C GLY A 156 -2.74 -25.31 1.13
N LEU A 157 -2.37 -24.07 0.83
CA LEU A 157 -2.05 -23.62 -0.54
C LEU A 157 -0.60 -23.96 -0.92
N PRO A 158 -0.29 -24.16 -2.22
CA PRO A 158 1.07 -24.40 -2.68
C PRO A 158 2.03 -23.27 -2.28
N SER A 159 3.30 -23.56 -2.05
CA SER A 159 4.31 -22.50 -1.86
C SER A 159 4.45 -21.65 -3.13
N LYS A 160 4.69 -20.34 -2.95
CA LYS A 160 5.17 -19.46 -4.01
C LYS A 160 6.66 -19.19 -3.78
N GLU A 161 7.42 -19.02 -4.85
CA GLU A 161 8.84 -18.66 -4.76
C GLU A 161 9.03 -17.23 -4.20
#